data_AF-A0A1T5BD80-F1
#
_entry.id   AF-A0A1T5BD80-F1
#
_cell.length_a   1.000
_cell.length_b   1.000
_cell.length_c   1.000
_cell.angle_alpha   90.00
_cell.angle_beta   90.00
_cell.angle_gamma   90.00
#
_symmetry.space_group_name_H-M   'P 1'
#
loop_
_entity.id
_entity.type
_entity.pdbx_description
1 polymer ?
#
loop_
_entity_poly.entity_id
_entity_poly.type
_entity_poly.pdbx_seq_one_letter_code
_entity_poly.pdbx_strand_id
1 'polypeptide(L)'
;MTIDRSGKRVRTMALAAALVAQLVWVPMLAHAYDAAPAAATAASVVTVPKSFSAYGSTPFNGGECVAGAVTKEGMNGRATVYVDDPTSHQVKWIKSIPLPPRRYQNRATHCVAIGDSLFVLVQTDMHQQTSLNQTLLSVVELSATDGTIKTTRDEELPGVEDAYSAWVDKGTEGFHEVSGQLKISGQYFLMNDANKRIPFTMSVPAHESH
;
A
#
# COMPACT_ATOMS: atom_id res chain seq x y z
N MET A 1 -72.46 32.01 41.84
CA MET A 1 -72.12 30.87 42.72
C MET A 1 -70.73 30.40 42.35
N THR A 2 -69.73 30.20 43.20
CA THR A 2 -69.47 30.51 44.62
C THR A 2 -67.95 30.37 44.77
N ILE A 3 -67.40 31.08 45.76
CA ILE A 3 -65.99 31.21 46.15
C ILE A 3 -65.34 29.86 46.55
N ASP A 4 -64.01 29.91 46.73
CA ASP A 4 -63.18 29.19 47.74
C ASP A 4 -62.27 28.05 47.17
N ARG A 5 -61.05 27.76 47.65
CA ARG A 5 -60.39 28.14 48.90
C ARG A 5 -58.86 27.89 48.86
N SER A 6 -58.18 28.75 49.59
CA SER A 6 -56.81 28.72 50.12
C SER A 6 -56.37 27.45 50.90
N GLY A 7 -55.06 27.15 50.91
CA GLY A 7 -54.35 26.44 51.99
C GLY A 7 -52.82 26.47 51.76
N LYS A 8 -51.97 27.30 52.40
CA LYS A 8 -51.45 27.30 53.80
C LYS A 8 -50.92 25.90 54.19
N ARG A 9 -49.66 25.65 54.58
CA ARG A 9 -48.77 26.22 55.63
C ARG A 9 -47.37 25.54 55.50
N VAL A 10 -46.21 26.21 55.57
CA VAL A 10 -45.46 26.78 56.73
C VAL A 10 -44.59 25.76 57.51
N ARG A 11 -43.27 26.02 57.46
CA ARG A 11 -42.17 25.82 58.47
C ARG A 11 -41.88 24.37 58.93
N THR A 12 -40.67 23.97 59.34
CA THR A 12 -39.68 24.66 60.18
C THR A 12 -38.33 23.93 60.11
N MET A 13 -37.26 24.69 60.34
CA MET A 13 -35.87 24.27 60.56
C MET A 13 -35.68 23.16 61.61
N ALA A 14 -34.61 22.40 61.48
CA ALA A 14 -33.75 22.06 62.61
C ALA A 14 -32.29 21.90 62.14
N LEU A 15 -31.44 22.83 62.58
CA LEU A 15 -29.99 22.65 62.68
C LEU A 15 -29.69 21.57 63.73
N ALA A 16 -28.68 20.74 63.49
CA ALA A 16 -27.83 20.24 64.55
C ALA A 16 -26.39 20.10 64.02
N ALA A 17 -25.51 20.85 64.65
CA ALA A 17 -24.06 20.84 64.46
C ALA A 17 -23.42 19.69 65.28
N ALA A 18 -22.27 19.17 64.83
CA ALA A 18 -21.00 19.30 65.54
C ALA A 18 -19.90 18.36 64.98
N LEU A 19 -18.76 19.00 64.66
CA LEU A 19 -17.36 18.60 64.66
C LEU A 19 -16.95 17.12 64.82
N VAL A 20 -16.06 16.66 63.92
CA VAL A 20 -14.72 16.18 64.32
C VAL A 20 -13.69 16.66 63.30
N ALA A 21 -12.68 17.39 63.79
CA ALA A 21 -11.50 17.80 63.04
C ALA A 21 -10.50 16.64 62.96
N GLN A 22 -9.94 16.37 61.78
CA GLN A 22 -8.60 15.77 61.68
C GLN A 22 -7.80 16.44 60.55
N LEU A 23 -6.65 16.95 60.98
CA LEU A 23 -5.59 17.54 60.17
C LEU A 23 -4.84 16.47 59.39
N VAL A 24 -4.65 16.66 58.08
CA VAL A 24 -3.36 16.40 57.41
C VAL A 24 -3.23 17.39 56.25
N TRP A 25 -2.47 18.46 56.44
CA TRP A 25 -2.00 19.32 55.34
C TRP A 25 -0.76 18.65 54.76
N VAL A 26 -0.92 17.93 53.65
CA VAL A 26 0.21 17.49 52.82
C VAL A 26 0.53 18.64 51.87
N PRO A 27 1.76 19.18 51.84
CA PRO A 27 2.15 20.13 50.82
C PRO A 27 2.23 19.37 49.50
N MET A 28 1.26 19.61 48.60
CA MET A 28 1.41 19.21 47.20
C MET A 28 2.54 20.06 46.60
N LEU A 29 3.73 19.47 46.51
CA LEU A 29 4.77 19.91 45.59
C LEU A 29 4.20 19.78 44.18
N ALA A 30 3.66 20.88 43.66
CA ALA A 30 3.35 21.05 42.25
C ALA A 30 4.67 20.89 41.48
N HIS A 31 4.93 19.68 41.01
CA HIS A 31 5.94 19.45 40.00
C HIS A 31 5.39 20.12 38.74
N ALA A 32 5.89 21.32 38.43
CA ALA A 32 5.84 21.83 37.09
C ALA A 32 6.61 20.82 36.23
N TYR A 33 5.88 19.87 35.66
CA TYR A 33 6.40 19.01 34.62
C TYR A 33 6.54 19.95 33.42
N ASP A 34 7.75 20.47 33.24
CA ASP A 34 8.14 21.11 31.99
C ASP A 34 7.86 20.06 30.91
N ALA A 35 6.75 20.24 30.21
CA ALA A 35 6.45 19.49 29.01
C ALA A 35 7.50 19.92 28.00
N ALA A 36 8.63 19.21 28.00
CA ALA A 36 9.66 19.35 26.98
C ALA A 36 8.95 19.35 25.62
N PRO A 37 9.19 20.36 24.76
CA PRO A 37 8.54 20.41 23.47
C PRO A 37 8.88 19.11 22.76
N ALA A 38 7.85 18.33 22.44
CA ALA A 38 8.00 17.14 21.61
C ALA A 38 8.72 17.60 20.35
N ALA A 39 10.00 17.20 20.21
CA ALA A 39 10.77 17.49 19.02
C ALA A 39 10.00 16.86 17.85
N ALA A 40 9.40 17.71 17.03
CA ALA A 40 8.81 17.29 15.78
C ALA A 40 9.92 16.58 15.00
N THR A 41 9.83 15.26 14.88
CA THR A 41 10.73 14.46 14.08
C THR A 41 10.65 15.01 12.66
N ALA A 42 11.72 15.68 12.22
CA ALA A 42 11.82 16.17 10.85
C ALA A 42 11.59 14.99 9.91
N ALA A 43 10.58 15.09 9.05
CA ALA A 43 10.25 14.05 8.09
C ALA A 43 11.49 13.76 7.23
N SER A 44 11.97 12.52 7.26
CA SER A 44 13.08 12.09 6.42
C SER A 44 12.67 12.18 4.95
N VAL A 45 13.40 12.96 4.15
CA VAL A 45 13.15 13.08 2.71
C VAL A 45 13.43 11.73 2.04
N VAL A 46 12.38 11.09 1.54
CA VAL A 46 12.51 9.84 0.76
C VAL A 46 13.07 10.19 -0.62
N THR A 47 14.15 9.52 -1.04
CA THR A 47 14.81 9.79 -2.32
C THR A 47 14.79 8.55 -3.22
N VAL A 48 14.40 8.71 -4.49
CA VAL A 48 14.47 7.63 -5.48
C VAL A 48 15.93 7.37 -5.88
N PRO A 49 16.40 6.10 -5.91
CA PRO A 49 17.75 5.77 -6.36
C PRO A 49 18.01 6.25 -7.79
N LYS A 50 19.21 6.80 -8.05
CA LYS A 50 19.61 7.29 -9.39
C LYS A 50 19.57 6.22 -10.49
N SER A 51 19.72 4.95 -10.11
CA SER A 51 19.67 3.81 -11.05
C SER A 51 18.26 3.24 -11.24
N PHE A 52 17.23 3.94 -10.72
CA PHE A 52 15.83 3.63 -11.00
C PHE A 52 15.48 3.98 -12.46
N SER A 53 14.71 3.11 -13.10
CA SER A 53 14.09 3.36 -14.40
C SER A 53 12.59 3.11 -14.31
N ALA A 54 11.79 4.11 -14.67
CA ALA A 54 10.34 4.01 -14.71
C ALA A 54 9.88 3.20 -15.94
N TYR A 55 8.87 2.36 -15.75
CA TYR A 55 8.23 1.57 -16.81
C TYR A 55 6.77 1.93 -17.01
N GLY A 56 6.08 2.37 -15.97
CA GLY A 56 4.70 2.87 -16.04
C GLY A 56 4.36 3.74 -14.84
N SER A 57 3.37 4.62 -15.02
CA SER A 57 2.80 5.41 -13.94
C SER A 57 1.28 5.51 -14.04
N THR A 58 0.62 5.63 -12.89
CA THR A 58 -0.84 5.72 -12.80
C THR A 58 -1.23 6.73 -11.71
N PRO A 59 -2.00 7.78 -12.06
CA PRO A 59 -2.49 8.74 -11.08
C PRO A 59 -3.61 8.12 -10.23
N PHE A 60 -3.70 8.54 -8.97
CA PHE A 60 -4.79 8.20 -8.05
C PHE A 60 -4.97 9.31 -7.00
N ASN A 61 -6.02 9.24 -6.18
CA ASN A 61 -6.33 10.31 -5.20
C ASN A 61 -5.19 10.57 -4.19
N GLY A 62 -4.33 9.59 -3.94
CA GLY A 62 -3.19 9.71 -3.03
C GLY A 62 -1.87 10.14 -3.68
N GLY A 63 -1.81 10.30 -5.01
CA GLY A 63 -0.60 10.72 -5.72
C GLY A 63 -0.45 10.06 -7.10
N GLU A 64 0.79 9.89 -7.54
CA GLU A 64 1.14 9.14 -8.75
C GLU A 64 1.91 7.88 -8.37
N CYS A 65 1.36 6.70 -8.66
CA CYS A 65 2.08 5.44 -8.49
C CYS A 65 3.04 5.26 -9.66
N VAL A 66 4.34 5.10 -9.39
CA VAL A 66 5.37 4.88 -10.42
C VAL A 66 5.99 3.50 -10.22
N ALA A 67 5.85 2.65 -11.24
CA ALA A 67 6.41 1.30 -11.28
C ALA A 67 7.70 1.27 -12.10
N GLY A 68 8.72 0.58 -11.61
CA GLY A 68 9.98 0.43 -12.33
C GLY A 68 10.93 -0.59 -11.73
N ALA A 69 12.21 -0.39 -11.99
CA ALA A 69 13.27 -1.19 -11.39
C ALA A 69 14.51 -0.37 -11.11
N VAL A 70 15.19 -0.69 -10.01
CA VAL A 70 16.56 -0.27 -9.75
C VAL A 70 17.50 -1.29 -10.37
N THR A 71 18.50 -0.82 -11.12
CA THR A 71 19.48 -1.71 -11.76
C THR A 71 20.89 -1.46 -11.24
N LYS A 72 21.78 -2.44 -11.44
CA LYS A 72 23.23 -2.26 -11.30
C LYS A 72 23.82 -2.34 -12.71
N GLU A 73 24.32 -1.21 -13.22
CA GLU A 73 24.89 -1.10 -14.57
C GLU A 73 23.91 -1.57 -15.67
N GLY A 74 22.61 -1.29 -15.50
CA GLY A 74 21.57 -1.73 -16.43
C GLY A 74 21.19 -3.22 -16.31
N MET A 75 21.82 -3.97 -15.41
CA MET A 75 21.56 -5.39 -15.17
C MET A 75 20.93 -5.63 -13.79
N ASN A 76 20.48 -6.86 -13.56
CA ASN A 76 19.97 -7.33 -12.27
C ASN A 76 18.84 -6.45 -11.71
N GLY A 77 17.81 -6.22 -12.53
CA GLY A 77 16.66 -5.42 -12.12
C GLY A 77 16.07 -5.85 -10.77
N ARG A 78 15.75 -4.87 -9.94
CA ARG A 78 15.02 -5.04 -8.68
C ARG A 78 13.77 -4.19 -8.73
N ALA A 79 12.62 -4.88 -8.80
CA ALA A 79 11.31 -4.25 -8.88
C ALA A 79 11.14 -3.24 -7.74
N THR A 80 10.83 -2.01 -8.10
CA THR A 80 10.72 -0.89 -7.17
C THR A 80 9.51 -0.06 -7.57
N VAL A 81 8.75 0.36 -6.58
CA VAL A 81 7.54 1.19 -6.75
C VAL A 81 7.63 2.35 -5.79
N TYR A 82 7.21 3.53 -6.20
CA TYR A 82 7.06 4.66 -5.29
C TYR A 82 5.79 5.43 -5.59
N VAL A 83 5.34 6.22 -4.62
CA VAL A 83 4.28 7.21 -4.83
C VAL A 83 4.87 8.60 -4.79
N ASP A 84 4.66 9.34 -5.87
CA ASP A 84 5.00 10.75 -5.99
C ASP A 84 3.81 11.63 -5.61
N ASP A 85 4.08 12.79 -5.01
CA ASP A 85 3.11 13.86 -4.97
C ASP A 85 3.14 14.64 -6.29
N PRO A 86 2.07 14.64 -7.12
CA PRO A 86 2.13 15.19 -8.47
C PRO A 86 2.30 16.71 -8.52
N THR A 87 2.11 17.41 -7.40
CA THR A 87 2.27 18.88 -7.33
C THR A 87 3.67 19.27 -6.87
N SER A 88 4.18 18.63 -5.82
CA SER A 88 5.46 18.96 -5.21
C SER A 88 6.62 18.08 -5.68
N HIS A 89 6.33 16.99 -6.40
CA HIS A 89 7.26 15.92 -6.77
C HIS A 89 8.05 15.36 -5.58
N GLN A 90 7.43 15.39 -4.40
CA GLN A 90 7.97 14.76 -3.22
C GLN A 90 7.51 13.31 -3.16
N VAL A 91 8.47 12.39 -3.04
CA VAL A 91 8.20 10.98 -2.85
C VAL A 91 7.59 10.76 -1.47
N LYS A 92 6.37 10.24 -1.42
CA LYS A 92 5.67 9.91 -0.17
C LYS A 92 6.26 8.66 0.47
N TRP A 93 6.51 7.63 -0.34
CA TRP A 93 7.18 6.41 0.06
C TRP A 93 7.76 5.69 -1.15
N ILE A 94 8.72 4.80 -0.90
CA ILE A 94 9.33 3.91 -1.91
C ILE A 94 9.41 2.49 -1.35
N LYS A 95 9.09 1.51 -2.21
CA LYS A 95 9.07 0.09 -1.87
C LYS A 95 9.82 -0.74 -2.90
N SER A 96 10.83 -1.47 -2.43
CA SER A 96 11.43 -2.56 -3.19
C SER A 96 10.57 -3.81 -3.03
N ILE A 97 10.18 -4.42 -4.15
CA ILE A 97 9.48 -5.70 -4.17
C ILE A 97 10.53 -6.83 -4.11
N PRO A 98 10.45 -7.74 -3.12
CA PRO A 98 11.41 -8.83 -2.98
C PRO A 98 11.50 -9.67 -4.25
N LEU A 99 12.73 -10.00 -4.64
CA LEU A 99 12.98 -11.00 -5.68
C LEU A 99 12.84 -12.39 -5.05
N PRO A 100 11.97 -13.28 -5.58
CA PRO A 100 11.86 -14.63 -5.05
C PRO A 100 13.20 -15.39 -5.14
N PRO A 101 13.48 -16.32 -4.22
CA PRO A 101 14.72 -17.09 -4.25
C PRO A 101 14.91 -17.82 -5.59
N ARG A 102 16.16 -17.95 -6.03
CA ARG A 102 16.52 -18.65 -7.29
C ARG A 102 15.88 -18.01 -8.54
N ARG A 103 15.69 -16.68 -8.51
CA ARG A 103 15.33 -15.86 -9.68
C ARG A 103 16.48 -14.90 -9.98
N TYR A 104 16.58 -14.46 -11.24
CA TYR A 104 17.67 -13.60 -11.68
C TYR A 104 17.38 -12.12 -11.41
N GLN A 105 16.22 -11.66 -11.88
CA GLN A 105 15.77 -10.28 -11.70
C GLN A 105 14.25 -10.17 -11.74
N ASN A 106 13.73 -9.07 -11.24
CA ASN A 106 12.32 -8.72 -11.35
C ASN A 106 12.17 -7.22 -11.68
N ARG A 107 11.08 -6.88 -12.35
CA ARG A 107 10.72 -5.50 -12.71
C ARG A 107 9.25 -5.24 -12.42
N ALA A 108 8.94 -4.16 -11.71
CA ALA A 108 7.57 -3.67 -11.60
C ALA A 108 7.26 -2.90 -12.87
N THR A 109 6.31 -3.38 -13.67
CA THR A 109 6.08 -2.86 -15.03
C THR A 109 4.86 -1.96 -15.12
N HIS A 110 3.83 -2.24 -14.32
CA HIS A 110 2.57 -1.53 -14.31
C HIS A 110 2.09 -1.34 -12.88
N CYS A 111 1.25 -0.33 -12.66
CA CYS A 111 0.57 -0.09 -11.41
C CYS A 111 -0.90 0.29 -11.68
N VAL A 112 -1.83 -0.18 -10.85
CA VAL A 112 -3.26 0.15 -10.91
C VAL A 112 -3.74 0.43 -9.49
N ALA A 113 -4.47 1.51 -9.28
CA ALA A 113 -5.06 1.84 -8.00
C ALA A 113 -6.51 1.34 -7.94
N ILE A 114 -6.88 0.62 -6.88
CA ILE A 114 -8.26 0.22 -6.59
C ILE A 114 -8.51 0.42 -5.10
N GLY A 115 -9.40 1.36 -4.76
CA GLY A 115 -9.62 1.77 -3.37
C GLY A 115 -8.33 2.28 -2.71
N ASP A 116 -8.01 1.73 -1.54
CA ASP A 116 -6.81 2.06 -0.75
C ASP A 116 -5.61 1.15 -1.05
N SER A 117 -5.67 0.42 -2.16
CA SER A 117 -4.63 -0.52 -2.60
C SER A 117 -4.05 -0.12 -3.95
N LEU A 118 -2.74 -0.37 -4.10
CA LEU A 118 -2.03 -0.31 -5.37
C LEU A 118 -1.66 -1.72 -5.77
N PHE A 119 -2.09 -2.14 -6.95
CA PHE A 119 -1.76 -3.41 -7.54
C PHE A 119 -0.64 -3.21 -8.54
N VAL A 120 0.40 -4.03 -8.44
CA VAL A 120 1.62 -3.86 -9.22
C VAL A 120 1.89 -5.15 -9.97
N LEU A 121 1.97 -5.06 -11.30
CA LEU A 121 2.37 -6.19 -12.13
C LEU A 121 3.90 -6.29 -12.15
N VAL A 122 4.41 -7.42 -11.67
CA VAL A 122 5.83 -7.74 -11.64
C VAL A 122 6.13 -8.82 -12.66
N GLN A 123 7.14 -8.57 -13.51
CA GLN A 123 7.69 -9.59 -14.41
C GLN A 123 9.04 -10.05 -13.87
N THR A 124 9.17 -11.36 -13.63
CA THR A 124 10.34 -11.97 -13.00
C THR A 124 11.03 -12.91 -13.98
N ASP A 125 12.30 -12.64 -14.26
CA ASP A 125 13.14 -13.45 -15.14
C ASP A 125 13.89 -14.51 -14.32
N MET A 126 13.86 -15.75 -14.79
CA MET A 126 14.52 -16.89 -14.14
C MET A 126 16.01 -16.99 -14.48
N HIS A 127 16.42 -16.53 -15.66
CA HIS A 127 17.81 -16.66 -16.13
C HIS A 127 18.30 -15.39 -16.83
N GLN A 128 19.60 -15.13 -16.72
CA GLN A 128 20.25 -14.03 -17.46
C GLN A 128 20.30 -14.28 -18.97
N GLN A 129 20.47 -15.54 -19.38
CA GLN A 129 20.56 -15.91 -20.79
C GLN A 129 19.18 -15.91 -21.42
N THR A 130 18.96 -15.05 -22.43
CA THR A 130 17.66 -14.87 -23.09
C THR A 130 17.06 -16.17 -23.62
N SER A 131 17.87 -17.07 -24.17
CA SER A 131 17.42 -18.35 -24.72
C SER A 131 16.87 -19.33 -23.68
N LEU A 132 17.25 -19.16 -22.41
CA LEU A 132 16.82 -20.00 -21.29
C LEU A 132 15.85 -19.25 -20.36
N ASN A 133 15.55 -17.98 -20.65
CA ASN A 133 14.83 -17.15 -19.72
C ASN A 133 13.32 -17.41 -19.78
N GLN A 134 12.79 -17.88 -18.66
CA GLN A 134 11.37 -17.86 -18.37
C GLN A 134 11.04 -16.57 -17.64
N THR A 135 10.11 -15.80 -18.19
CA THR A 135 9.50 -14.66 -17.50
C THR A 135 8.17 -15.10 -16.91
N LEU A 136 8.07 -14.99 -15.59
CA LEU A 136 6.87 -15.29 -14.81
C LEU A 136 6.20 -13.99 -14.37
N LEU A 137 4.88 -14.01 -14.25
CA LEU A 137 4.08 -12.87 -13.85
C LEU A 137 3.62 -13.02 -12.40
N SER A 138 3.63 -11.92 -11.65
CA SER A 138 2.98 -11.86 -10.35
C SER A 138 2.33 -10.50 -10.12
N VAL A 139 1.26 -10.49 -9.32
CA VAL A 139 0.58 -9.27 -8.88
C VAL A 139 0.88 -9.07 -7.41
N VAL A 140 1.39 -7.89 -7.08
CA VAL A 140 1.67 -7.48 -5.71
C VAL A 140 0.67 -6.40 -5.30
N GLU A 141 -0.03 -6.64 -4.20
CA GLU A 141 -0.89 -5.64 -3.58
C GLU A 141 -0.09 -4.87 -2.52
N LEU A 142 -0.09 -3.55 -2.66
CA LEU A 142 0.51 -2.61 -1.73
C LEU A 142 -0.58 -1.76 -1.09
N SER A 143 -0.38 -1.38 0.17
CA SER A 143 -1.09 -0.25 0.78
C SER A 143 -0.71 1.04 0.04
N ALA A 144 -1.72 1.79 -0.39
CA ALA A 144 -1.50 3.07 -1.07
C ALA A 144 -0.87 4.13 -0.14
N THR A 145 -1.07 3.99 1.16
CA THR A 145 -0.65 4.95 2.18
C THR A 145 0.86 4.90 2.46
N ASP A 146 1.43 3.71 2.55
CA ASP A 146 2.80 3.49 3.07
C ASP A 146 3.63 2.48 2.27
N GLY A 147 3.06 1.89 1.21
CA GLY A 147 3.75 0.91 0.38
C GLY A 147 3.96 -0.45 1.07
N THR A 148 3.29 -0.72 2.18
CA THR A 148 3.33 -2.05 2.83
C THR A 148 2.78 -3.10 1.87
N ILE A 149 3.52 -4.20 1.67
CA ILE A 149 3.06 -5.33 0.86
C ILE A 149 1.99 -6.07 1.66
N LYS A 150 0.77 -6.12 1.13
CA LYS A 150 -0.36 -6.85 1.70
C LYS A 150 -0.34 -8.31 1.24
N THR A 151 -0.18 -8.52 -0.06
CA THR A 151 -0.07 -9.85 -0.65
C THR A 151 0.76 -9.86 -1.93
N THR A 152 1.28 -11.03 -2.27
CA THR A 152 1.96 -11.32 -3.54
C THR A 152 1.34 -12.60 -4.09
N ARG A 153 0.88 -12.56 -5.33
CA ARG A 153 0.30 -13.70 -6.01
C ARG A 153 1.01 -13.95 -7.32
N ASP A 154 1.54 -15.17 -7.48
CA ASP A 154 2.04 -15.62 -8.77
C ASP A 154 0.86 -15.92 -9.69
N GLU A 155 0.95 -15.50 -10.94
CA GLU A 155 -0.10 -15.67 -11.93
C GLU A 155 0.28 -16.78 -12.89
N GLU A 156 -0.58 -17.79 -12.99
CA GLU A 156 -0.46 -18.87 -13.96
C GLU A 156 -1.39 -18.59 -15.15
N LEU A 157 -0.86 -18.74 -16.37
CA LEU A 157 -1.67 -18.56 -17.57
C LEU A 157 -2.71 -19.70 -17.67
N PRO A 158 -4.01 -19.38 -17.77
CA PRO A 158 -5.05 -20.40 -17.83
C PRO A 158 -4.85 -21.36 -19.01
N GLY A 159 -4.87 -22.67 -18.73
CA GLY A 159 -4.78 -23.72 -19.76
C GLY A 159 -3.38 -23.93 -20.33
N VAL A 160 -2.34 -23.35 -19.72
CA VAL A 160 -0.94 -23.58 -20.11
C VAL A 160 -0.26 -24.47 -19.07
N GLU A 161 -0.08 -25.75 -19.40
CA GLU A 161 0.56 -26.73 -18.50
C GLU A 161 2.07 -26.86 -18.74
N ASP A 162 2.52 -26.59 -19.96
CA ASP A 162 3.93 -26.63 -20.34
C ASP A 162 4.69 -25.41 -19.82
N ALA A 163 6.02 -25.56 -19.69
CA ALA A 163 6.89 -24.43 -19.36
C ALA A 163 6.80 -23.32 -20.41
N TYR A 164 6.61 -22.07 -19.95
CA TYR A 164 6.43 -20.91 -20.81
C TYR A 164 7.24 -19.69 -20.34
N SER A 165 7.26 -18.67 -21.18
CA SER A 165 7.72 -17.32 -20.83
C SER A 165 6.67 -16.32 -21.26
N ALA A 166 6.18 -15.51 -20.33
CA ALA A 166 5.10 -14.54 -20.55
C ALA A 166 5.56 -13.12 -20.27
N TRP A 167 5.09 -12.16 -21.07
CA TRP A 167 5.34 -10.75 -20.86
C TRP A 167 4.10 -9.93 -21.17
N VAL A 168 4.05 -8.76 -20.53
CA VAL A 168 3.05 -7.74 -20.75
C VAL A 168 3.75 -6.52 -21.32
N ASP A 169 3.31 -6.09 -22.49
CA ASP A 169 3.86 -4.91 -23.15
C ASP A 169 3.50 -3.64 -22.37
N LYS A 170 4.29 -2.58 -22.57
CA LYS A 170 4.05 -1.30 -21.91
C LYS A 170 2.70 -0.71 -22.35
N GLY A 171 2.05 -0.01 -21.44
CA GLY A 171 0.82 0.76 -21.71
C GLY A 171 -0.30 0.36 -20.77
N THR A 172 -1.43 1.06 -20.85
CA THR A 172 -2.59 0.83 -19.96
C THR A 172 -3.34 -0.47 -20.29
N GLU A 173 -3.26 -0.93 -21.54
CA GLU A 173 -4.01 -2.11 -21.98
C GLU A 173 -3.49 -3.43 -21.38
N GLY A 174 -2.22 -3.49 -21.02
CA GLY A 174 -1.57 -4.71 -20.53
C GLY A 174 -1.96 -5.09 -19.11
N PHE A 175 -2.27 -4.10 -18.27
CA PHE A 175 -2.69 -4.31 -16.88
C PHE A 175 -3.61 -3.19 -16.44
N HIS A 176 -4.89 -3.50 -16.28
CA HIS A 176 -5.93 -2.52 -15.97
C HIS A 176 -7.07 -3.14 -15.17
N GLU A 177 -7.89 -2.30 -14.56
CA GLU A 177 -9.10 -2.69 -13.86
C GLU A 177 -10.32 -2.61 -14.79
N VAL A 178 -11.18 -3.63 -14.71
CA VAL A 178 -12.48 -3.67 -15.39
C VAL A 178 -13.53 -4.16 -14.40
N SER A 179 -14.44 -3.26 -13.99
CA SER A 179 -15.57 -3.58 -13.11
C SER A 179 -15.17 -4.22 -11.76
N GLY A 180 -14.17 -3.66 -11.12
CA GLY A 180 -13.58 -4.09 -9.84
C GLY A 180 -12.60 -5.25 -9.96
N GLN A 181 -12.33 -5.76 -11.17
CA GLN A 181 -11.45 -6.91 -11.39
C GLN A 181 -10.25 -6.51 -12.25
N LEU A 182 -9.04 -6.89 -11.80
CA LEU A 182 -7.84 -6.70 -12.60
C LEU A 182 -7.79 -7.67 -13.79
N LYS A 183 -7.36 -7.15 -14.92
CA LYS A 183 -7.12 -7.86 -16.17
C LYS A 183 -5.66 -7.73 -16.55
N ILE A 184 -5.08 -8.86 -16.96
CA ILE A 184 -3.73 -8.92 -17.51
C ILE A 184 -3.85 -9.37 -18.96
N SER A 185 -3.27 -8.60 -19.88
CA SER A 185 -3.20 -8.94 -21.30
C SER A 185 -1.76 -8.85 -21.79
N GLY A 186 -1.33 -9.84 -22.55
CA GLY A 186 0.05 -9.88 -23.02
C GLY A 186 0.28 -10.99 -24.03
N GLN A 187 1.52 -11.44 -24.07
CA GLN A 187 1.95 -12.49 -24.97
C GLN A 187 2.79 -13.50 -24.20
N TYR A 188 2.80 -14.75 -24.67
CA TYR A 188 3.69 -15.78 -24.19
C TYR A 188 4.22 -16.64 -25.33
N PHE A 189 5.25 -17.43 -25.04
CA PHE A 189 5.67 -18.56 -25.87
C PHE A 189 5.95 -19.77 -24.98
N LEU A 190 5.82 -20.97 -25.54
CA LEU A 190 6.23 -22.20 -24.86
C LEU A 190 7.74 -22.40 -25.02
N MET A 191 8.41 -22.90 -24.00
CA MET A 191 9.88 -23.05 -24.02
C MET A 191 10.35 -24.06 -25.09
N ASN A 192 9.49 -24.95 -25.54
CA ASN A 192 9.75 -25.88 -26.66
C ASN A 192 9.47 -25.29 -28.05
N ASP A 193 8.85 -24.10 -28.13
CA ASP A 193 8.54 -23.38 -29.38
C ASP A 193 8.64 -21.85 -29.16
N ALA A 194 9.86 -21.38 -28.89
CA ALA A 194 10.13 -19.97 -28.55
C ALA A 194 9.87 -18.96 -29.69
N ASN A 195 9.63 -19.46 -30.92
CA ASN A 195 9.33 -18.63 -32.09
C ASN A 195 7.83 -18.33 -32.21
N LYS A 196 6.97 -19.12 -31.57
CA LYS A 196 5.53 -18.95 -31.63
C LYS A 196 5.05 -18.05 -30.49
N ARG A 197 4.65 -16.83 -30.85
CA ARG A 197 4.07 -15.84 -29.92
C ARG A 197 2.56 -16.03 -29.88
N ILE A 198 2.00 -16.20 -28.69
CA ILE A 198 0.58 -16.46 -28.46
C ILE A 198 0.03 -15.36 -27.55
N PRO A 199 -1.02 -14.62 -27.95
CA PRO A 199 -1.64 -13.63 -27.08
C PRO A 199 -2.41 -14.32 -25.96
N PHE A 200 -2.49 -13.67 -24.79
CA PHE A 200 -3.34 -14.10 -23.70
C PHE A 200 -4.04 -12.90 -23.05
N THR A 201 -5.21 -13.17 -22.46
CA THR A 201 -5.88 -12.27 -21.52
C THR A 201 -6.41 -13.12 -20.38
N MET A 202 -6.21 -12.65 -19.15
CA MET A 202 -6.70 -13.33 -17.95
C MET A 202 -7.27 -12.32 -16.95
N SER A 203 -8.22 -12.80 -16.14
CA SER A 203 -8.61 -12.12 -14.91
C SER A 203 -7.69 -12.51 -13.77
N VAL A 204 -7.33 -11.53 -12.95
CA VAL A 204 -6.81 -11.81 -11.61
C VAL A 204 -8.03 -12.10 -10.70
N PRO A 205 -8.12 -13.28 -10.07
CA PRO A 205 -9.03 -13.52 -8.96
C PRO A 205 -9.07 -12.37 -7.96
N ALA A 206 -10.25 -12.10 -7.42
CA ALA A 206 -10.40 -11.11 -6.36
C ALA A 206 -9.47 -11.47 -5.20
N HIS A 207 -8.76 -10.47 -4.69
CA HIS A 207 -7.96 -10.65 -3.50
C HIS A 207 -8.90 -10.81 -2.29
N GLU A 208 -8.79 -11.94 -1.57
CA GLU A 208 -9.48 -12.08 -0.29
C GLU A 208 -8.86 -11.08 0.69
N SER A 209 -9.61 -10.03 1.01
CA SER A 209 -9.26 -9.13 2.10
C SER A 209 -9.35 -9.91 3.42
N HIS A 210 -8.21 -10.29 3.98
CA HIS A 210 -8.11 -10.79 5.35
C HIS A 210 -8.16 -9.65 6.36
#